data_AF-A0A7C8ZA17-F1
#
_entry.id   AF-A0A7C8ZA17-F1
#
_cell.length_a   1.000
_cell.length_b   1.000
_cell.length_c   1.000
_cell.angle_alpha   90.00
_cell.angle_beta   90.00
_cell.angle_gamma   90.00
#
_symmetry.space_group_name_H-M   'P 1'
#
loop_
_entity.id
_entity.type
_entity.pdbx_description
1 polymer ?
#
loop_
_entity_poly.entity_id
_entity_poly.type
_entity_poly.pdbx_seq_one_letter_code
_entity_poly.pdbx_strand_id
1 'polypeptide(L)'
;MEKMADHGVVADVVSFLTEKPDIVTLEICTGLLPVLASLLESDVDRHLSISLEMLVKLVRVFGSVIYSAMSASSSVGVDIEAEQRLERCNLCYIELERVKRCLPALVRRGGSVAKSAQELNLALNSV
;
A
#
# COMPACT_ATOMS: atom_id res chain seq x y z
N MET A 1 14.78 -12.03 -14.30
CA MET A 1 15.04 -12.92 -13.14
C MET A 1 14.12 -12.48 -12.03
N GLU A 2 12.95 -13.10 -11.94
CA GLU A 2 12.00 -12.86 -10.85
C GLU A 2 12.60 -13.55 -9.61
N LYS A 3 13.14 -12.76 -8.67
CA LYS A 3 13.50 -13.30 -7.37
C LYS A 3 12.19 -13.74 -6.74
N MET A 4 12.00 -15.05 -6.55
CA MET A 4 10.96 -15.57 -5.68
C MET A 4 11.23 -14.99 -4.28
N ALA A 5 10.64 -13.84 -3.99
CA ALA A 5 10.52 -13.37 -2.63
C ALA A 5 9.64 -14.42 -1.95
N ASP A 6 10.22 -15.17 -1.01
CA ASP A 6 9.44 -16.10 -0.22
C ASP A 6 8.35 -15.29 0.49
N HIS A 7 7.10 -15.42 0.02
CA HIS A 7 5.96 -14.72 0.58
C HIS A 7 5.83 -14.94 2.09
N GLY A 8 6.35 -16.06 2.62
CA GLY A 8 6.43 -16.31 4.05
C GLY A 8 7.36 -15.33 4.77
N VAL A 9 8.61 -15.19 4.30
CA VAL A 9 9.58 -14.24 4.87
C VAL A 9 9.05 -12.81 4.80
N VAL A 10 8.46 -12.45 3.66
CA VAL A 10 7.89 -11.12 3.47
C VAL A 10 6.70 -10.90 4.40
N ALA A 11 5.80 -11.88 4.54
CA ALA A 11 4.67 -11.77 5.45
C ALA A 11 5.11 -11.60 6.91
N ASP A 12 6.18 -12.28 7.33
CA ASP A 12 6.72 -12.13 8.69
C ASP A 12 7.29 -10.72 8.93
N VAL A 13 8.02 -10.16 7.96
CA VAL A 13 8.51 -8.76 8.03
C VAL A 13 7.35 -7.76 8.03
N VAL A 14 6.34 -7.96 7.16
CA VAL A 14 5.16 -7.09 7.10
C VAL A 14 4.38 -7.17 8.41
N SER A 15 4.23 -8.36 9.01
CA SER A 15 3.59 -8.53 10.31
C SER A 15 4.29 -7.69 11.38
N PHE A 16 5.62 -7.72 11.43
CA PHE A 16 6.40 -6.88 12.35
C PHE A 16 6.19 -5.38 12.11
N LEU A 17 6.19 -4.93 10.85
CA LEU A 17 5.93 -3.52 10.50
C LEU A 17 4.50 -3.10 10.86
N THR A 18 3.55 -4.02 10.73
CA THR A 18 2.13 -3.80 11.04
C THR A 18 1.91 -3.53 12.53
N GLU A 19 2.75 -4.07 13.40
CA GLU A 19 2.76 -3.81 14.85
C GLU A 19 3.40 -2.45 15.22
N LYS A 20 4.19 -1.87 14.31
CA LYS A 20 4.88 -0.58 14.52
C LYS A 20 4.63 0.37 13.33
N PRO A 21 3.39 0.82 13.09
CA PRO A 21 3.11 1.69 11.96
C PRO A 21 3.89 3.02 12.02
N ASP A 22 4.23 3.50 13.21
CA ASP A 22 4.92 4.78 13.43
C ASP A 22 6.35 4.83 12.85
N ILE A 23 6.99 3.68 12.62
CA ILE A 23 8.34 3.64 12.02
C ILE A 23 8.30 3.72 10.49
N VAL A 24 7.11 3.62 9.88
CA VAL A 24 6.98 3.68 8.43
C VAL A 24 6.92 5.13 7.99
N THR A 25 7.89 5.56 7.20
CA THR A 25 7.92 6.86 6.55
C THR A 25 7.38 6.77 5.12
N LEU A 26 7.16 7.89 4.45
CA LEU A 26 6.77 7.91 3.03
C LEU A 26 7.81 7.23 2.12
N GLU A 27 9.10 7.35 2.47
CA GLU A 27 10.18 6.65 1.76
C GLU A 27 10.06 5.12 1.91
N ILE A 28 9.84 4.64 3.14
CA ILE A 28 9.60 3.21 3.39
C ILE A 28 8.32 2.76 2.69
N CYS A 29 7.26 3.56 2.74
CA CYS A 29 5.98 3.30 2.06
C CYS A 29 6.18 3.08 0.55
N THR A 30 7.05 3.89 -0.08
CA THR A 30 7.37 3.78 -1.52
C THR A 30 7.96 2.41 -1.87
N GLY A 31 8.85 1.86 -1.02
CA GLY A 31 9.41 0.53 -1.21
C GLY A 31 8.50 -0.61 -0.74
N LEU A 32 7.64 -0.35 0.24
CA LEU A 32 6.77 -1.35 0.88
C LEU A 32 5.50 -1.63 0.06
N LEU A 33 4.90 -0.63 -0.58
CA LEU A 33 3.66 -0.81 -1.34
C LEU A 33 3.76 -1.84 -2.48
N PRO A 34 4.82 -1.86 -3.32
CA PRO A 34 4.99 -2.91 -4.33
C PRO A 34 5.07 -4.31 -3.71
N VAL A 35 5.72 -4.42 -2.54
CA VAL A 35 5.87 -5.68 -1.80
C VAL A 35 4.50 -6.15 -1.30
N LEU A 36 3.72 -5.25 -0.69
CA LEU A 36 2.35 -5.55 -0.26
C LEU A 36 1.46 -5.95 -1.44
N ALA A 37 1.56 -5.24 -2.57
CA ALA A 37 0.82 -5.56 -3.79
C ALA A 37 1.16 -6.97 -4.31
N SER A 38 2.44 -7.37 -4.29
CA SER A 38 2.83 -8.74 -4.65
C SER A 38 2.30 -9.79 -3.67
N LEU A 39 2.22 -9.48 -2.37
CA LEU A 39 1.63 -10.39 -1.37
C LEU A 39 0.16 -10.66 -1.61
N LEU A 40 -0.57 -9.73 -2.23
CA LEU A 40 -1.97 -9.93 -2.59
C LEU A 40 -2.18 -10.98 -3.69
N GLU A 41 -1.10 -11.42 -4.34
CA GLU A 41 -1.10 -12.50 -5.32
C GLU A 41 -0.85 -13.88 -4.67
N SER A 42 -0.61 -13.93 -3.36
CA SER A 42 -0.40 -15.18 -2.63
C SER A 42 -1.69 -16.00 -2.46
N ASP A 43 -1.58 -17.33 -2.59
CA ASP A 43 -2.69 -18.24 -2.30
C ASP A 43 -2.96 -18.47 -0.80
N VAL A 44 -2.07 -17.98 0.08
CA VAL A 44 -2.17 -18.17 1.52
C VAL A 44 -2.94 -17.02 2.16
N ASP A 45 -4.12 -17.31 2.70
CA ASP A 45 -5.01 -16.30 3.31
C ASP A 45 -4.35 -15.49 4.43
N ARG A 46 -3.39 -16.07 5.16
CA ARG A 46 -2.59 -15.34 6.16
C ARG A 46 -1.78 -14.21 5.54
N HIS A 47 -1.13 -14.46 4.40
CA HIS A 47 -0.34 -13.46 3.69
C HIS A 47 -1.24 -12.33 3.17
N LEU A 48 -2.38 -12.70 2.59
CA LEU A 48 -3.39 -11.74 2.12
C LEU A 48 -3.89 -10.86 3.27
N SER A 49 -4.24 -11.47 4.40
CA SER A 49 -4.79 -10.75 5.56
C SER A 49 -3.80 -9.75 6.14
N ILE A 50 -2.54 -10.16 6.33
CA ILE A 50 -1.46 -9.30 6.84
C ILE A 50 -1.18 -8.15 5.87
N SER A 51 -1.13 -8.43 4.56
CA SER A 51 -0.91 -7.40 3.54
C SER A 51 -2.06 -6.38 3.52
N LEU A 52 -3.31 -6.84 3.52
CA LEU A 52 -4.49 -5.99 3.57
C LEU A 52 -4.53 -5.12 4.83
N GLU A 53 -4.22 -5.67 6.00
CA GLU A 53 -4.18 -4.91 7.25
C GLU A 53 -3.13 -3.79 7.18
N MET A 54 -1.93 -4.10 6.68
CA MET A 54 -0.87 -3.10 6.52
C MET A 54 -1.28 -2.01 5.52
N LEU A 55 -1.87 -2.39 4.38
CA LEU A 55 -2.38 -1.46 3.37
C LEU A 55 -3.43 -0.50 3.96
N VAL A 56 -4.35 -0.99 4.80
CA VAL A 56 -5.33 -0.14 5.49
C VAL A 56 -4.63 0.91 6.36
N LYS A 57 -3.60 0.51 7.13
CA LYS A 57 -2.82 1.44 7.97
C LYS A 57 -2.10 2.48 7.11
N LEU A 58 -1.45 2.06 6.03
CA LEU A 58 -0.75 2.97 5.12
C LEU A 58 -1.69 3.97 4.46
N VAL A 59 -2.86 3.53 3.99
CA VAL A 59 -3.85 4.44 3.38
C VAL A 59 -4.37 5.45 4.41
N ARG A 60 -4.64 5.02 5.65
CA ARG A 60 -5.08 5.92 6.72
C ARG A 60 -4.04 6.99 7.08
N VAL A 61 -2.75 6.66 7.03
CA VAL A 61 -1.66 7.58 7.39
C VAL A 61 -1.24 8.46 6.20
N PHE A 62 -1.02 7.86 5.04
CA PHE A 62 -0.40 8.53 3.89
C PHE A 62 -1.36 8.85 2.76
N GLY A 63 -2.56 8.26 2.73
CA GLY A 63 -3.47 8.36 1.59
C GLY A 63 -3.78 9.81 1.23
N SER A 64 -4.13 10.66 2.22
CA SER A 64 -4.44 12.07 1.96
C SER A 64 -3.25 12.81 1.33
N VAL A 65 -2.04 12.58 1.82
CA VAL A 65 -0.81 13.20 1.29
C VAL A 65 -0.53 12.72 -0.14
N ILE A 66 -0.70 11.42 -0.41
CA ILE A 66 -0.48 10.83 -1.73
C ILE A 66 -1.48 11.37 -2.76
N TYR A 67 -2.78 11.27 -2.47
CA TYR A 67 -3.85 11.65 -3.41
C TYR A 67 -3.91 13.18 -3.62
N SER A 68 -3.68 13.98 -2.56
CA SER A 68 -3.63 15.44 -2.69
C SER A 68 -2.43 15.89 -3.52
N ALA A 69 -1.27 15.22 -3.40
CA ALA A 69 -0.11 15.54 -4.21
C ALA A 69 -0.36 15.36 -5.71
N MET A 70 -1.17 14.38 -6.11
CA MET A 70 -1.55 14.16 -7.52
C MET A 70 -2.56 15.20 -8.04
N SER A 71 -3.33 15.81 -7.13
CA SER A 71 -4.32 16.84 -7.45
C SER A 71 -3.76 18.26 -7.38
N ALA A 72 -2.57 18.43 -6.79
CA ALA A 72 -1.93 19.72 -6.64
C ALA A 72 -1.39 20.25 -7.98
N SER A 73 -1.49 21.56 -8.19
CA SER A 73 -0.86 22.22 -9.34
C SER A 73 0.67 22.12 -9.25
N SER A 74 1.35 22.01 -10.39
CA SER A 74 2.81 21.98 -10.43
C SER A 74 3.40 23.22 -9.73
N SER A 75 4.37 22.99 -8.85
CA SER A 75 5.12 24.07 -8.20
C SER A 75 5.91 24.86 -9.24
N VAL A 76 6.00 26.18 -9.07
CA VAL A 76 6.86 27.06 -9.88
C VAL A 76 8.10 27.37 -9.04
N GLY A 77 9.27 26.94 -9.50
CA GLY A 77 10.54 27.14 -8.80
C GLY A 77 11.46 25.92 -8.90
N VAL A 78 12.62 25.99 -8.24
CA VAL A 78 13.58 24.86 -8.12
C VAL A 78 13.55 24.40 -6.67
N ASP A 79 12.58 23.56 -6.32
CA ASP A 79 12.49 22.89 -5.02
C ASP A 79 12.65 21.39 -5.23
N ILE A 80 13.92 20.96 -5.19
CA ILE A 80 14.31 19.57 -5.43
C ILE A 80 13.67 18.64 -4.39
N GLU A 81 13.51 19.09 -3.15
CA GLU A 81 12.93 18.27 -2.09
C GLU A 81 11.43 18.04 -2.33
N ALA A 82 10.70 19.09 -2.72
CA ALA A 82 9.30 18.98 -3.08
C ALA A 82 9.09 18.08 -4.31
N GLU A 83 9.96 18.18 -5.33
CA GLU A 83 9.95 17.32 -6.51
C GLU A 83 10.17 15.85 -6.14
N GLN A 84 11.18 15.55 -5.33
CA GLN A 84 11.45 14.18 -4.88
C GLN A 84 10.32 13.62 -3.99
N ARG A 85 9.65 14.47 -3.19
CA ARG A 85 8.47 14.05 -2.42
C ARG A 85 7.30 13.71 -3.35
N LEU A 86 7.07 14.54 -4.37
CA LEU A 86 6.04 14.30 -5.37
C LEU A 86 6.29 12.99 -6.13
N GLU A 87 7.54 12.71 -6.49
CA GLU A 87 7.93 11.45 -7.13
C GLU A 87 7.59 10.24 -6.26
N ARG A 88 7.93 10.28 -4.97
CA ARG A 88 7.56 9.22 -4.00
C ARG A 88 6.05 9.06 -3.89
N CYS A 89 5.29 10.15 -3.80
CA CYS A 89 3.83 10.10 -3.81
C CYS A 89 3.29 9.47 -5.10
N ASN A 90 3.85 9.81 -6.26
CA ASN A 90 3.43 9.24 -7.54
C ASN A 90 3.68 7.73 -7.61
N LEU A 91 4.86 7.26 -7.15
CA LEU A 91 5.16 5.83 -7.06
C LEU A 91 4.19 5.10 -6.13
N CYS A 92 3.90 5.68 -4.96
CA CYS A 92 2.91 5.12 -4.03
C CYS A 92 1.51 5.08 -4.67
N TYR A 93 1.10 6.15 -5.35
CA TYR A 93 -0.18 6.25 -6.03
C TYR A 93 -0.37 5.13 -7.06
N ILE A 94 0.64 4.91 -7.92
CA ILE A 94 0.60 3.85 -8.94
C ILE A 94 0.34 2.47 -8.31
N GLU A 95 1.04 2.15 -7.22
CA GLU A 95 0.84 0.88 -6.53
C GLU A 95 -0.51 0.80 -5.79
N LEU A 96 -1.00 1.89 -5.20
CA LEU A 96 -2.35 1.92 -4.61
C LEU A 96 -3.44 1.71 -5.66
N GLU A 97 -3.29 2.28 -6.86
CA GLU A 97 -4.21 2.04 -7.98
C GLU A 97 -4.09 0.60 -8.55
N ARG A 98 -2.92 -0.03 -8.44
CA ARG A 98 -2.77 -1.47 -8.69
C ARG A 98 -3.53 -2.29 -7.65
N VAL A 99 -3.36 -1.99 -6.36
CA VAL A 99 -4.09 -2.66 -5.25
C VAL A 99 -5.61 -2.53 -5.43
N LYS A 100 -6.12 -1.34 -5.77
CA LYS A 100 -7.56 -1.11 -6.03
C LYS A 100 -8.12 -2.08 -7.08
N ARG A 101 -7.37 -2.35 -8.15
CA ARG A 101 -7.79 -3.27 -9.22
C ARG A 101 -7.88 -4.73 -8.74
N CYS A 102 -7.11 -5.12 -7.73
CA CYS A 102 -7.12 -6.47 -7.17
C CYS A 102 -8.26 -6.69 -6.13
N LEU A 103 -8.75 -5.62 -5.48
CA LEU A 103 -9.74 -5.70 -4.40
C LEU A 103 -11.01 -6.51 -4.73
N PRO A 104 -11.65 -6.36 -5.91
CA PRO A 104 -12.87 -7.12 -6.21
C PRO A 104 -12.65 -8.63 -6.15
N ALA A 105 -11.48 -9.13 -6.53
CA ALA A 105 -11.16 -10.56 -6.44
C ALA A 105 -11.01 -11.02 -4.98
N LEU A 106 -10.40 -10.21 -4.13
CA LEU A 106 -10.19 -10.50 -2.71
C LEU A 106 -11.50 -10.46 -1.93
N VAL A 107 -12.41 -9.52 -2.24
CA VAL A 107 -13.75 -9.47 -1.63
C VAL A 107 -14.57 -10.72 -1.94
N ARG A 108 -14.41 -11.31 -3.13
CA ARG A 108 -15.12 -12.54 -3.51
C ARG A 108 -14.61 -13.80 -2.80
N ARG A 109 -13.40 -13.80 -2.22
CA ARG A 109 -12.86 -14.95 -1.47
C ARG A 109 -13.64 -15.25 -0.17
N GLY A 110 -14.41 -14.29 0.34
CA GLY A 110 -15.15 -14.45 1.60
C GLY A 110 -14.24 -14.42 2.84
N GLY A 111 -14.81 -14.73 4.00
CA GLY A 111 -14.07 -14.86 5.27
C GLY A 111 -13.39 -13.56 5.74
N SER A 112 -12.28 -13.72 6.46
CA SER A 112 -11.50 -12.61 7.01
C SER A 112 -10.84 -11.76 5.92
N VAL A 113 -10.36 -12.39 4.84
CA VAL A 113 -9.74 -11.70 3.69
C VAL A 113 -10.73 -10.74 3.05
N ALA A 114 -11.98 -11.16 2.82
CA ALA A 114 -13.00 -10.28 2.25
C ALA A 114 -13.31 -9.10 3.17
N LYS A 115 -13.38 -9.32 4.49
CA LYS A 115 -13.62 -8.25 5.46
C LYS A 115 -12.51 -7.20 5.41
N SER A 116 -11.24 -7.62 5.43
CA SER A 116 -10.09 -6.70 5.35
C SER A 116 -10.02 -5.99 3.99
N ALA A 117 -10.36 -6.67 2.89
CA ALA A 117 -10.41 -6.07 1.56
C ALA A 117 -11.52 -5.01 1.45
N GLN A 118 -12.68 -5.24 2.08
CA GLN A 118 -13.74 -4.24 2.17
C GLN A 118 -13.32 -3.03 3.00
N GLU A 119 -12.65 -3.24 4.12
CA GLU A 119 -12.11 -2.15 4.94
C GLU A 119 -11.11 -1.31 4.15
N LEU A 120 -10.20 -1.95 3.41
CA LEU A 120 -9.26 -1.26 2.54
C LEU A 120 -9.97 -0.47 1.43
N ASN A 121 -11.00 -1.04 0.80
CA ASN A 121 -11.80 -0.35 -0.19
C ASN A 121 -12.47 0.90 0.41
N LEU A 122 -13.03 0.81 1.62
CA LEU A 122 -13.62 1.96 2.30
C LEU A 122 -12.57 3.03 2.62
N ALA A 123 -11.40 2.62 3.14
CA ALA A 123 -10.31 3.55 3.43
C ALA A 123 -9.88 4.31 2.17
N LEU A 124 -9.69 3.61 1.05
CA LEU A 124 -9.29 4.20 -0.24
C LEU A 124 -10.33 5.12 -0.88
N ASN A 125 -11.63 4.95 -0.56
CA ASN A 125 -12.70 5.85 -1.02
C ASN A 125 -12.90 7.05 -0.08
N SER A 126 -12.25 7.06 1.09
CA SER A 126 -12.34 8.13 2.07
C SER A 126 -11.21 9.17 1.99
N VAL A 127 -10.22 8.92 1.12
CA VAL A 127 -9.10 9.82 0.84
C VAL A 127 -9.26 10.61 -0.44
#